data_AF-A0A7S0AZU7-F1
#
_entry.id   AF-A0A7S0AZU7-F1
#
_cell.length_a   1.000
_cell.length_b   1.000
_cell.length_c   1.000
_cell.angle_alpha   90.00
_cell.angle_beta   90.00
_cell.angle_gamma   90.00
#
_symmetry.space_group_name_H-M   'P 1'
#
loop_
_entity.id
_entity.type
_entity.pdbx_description
1 polymer ?
#
loop_
_entity_poly.entity_id
_entity_poly.type
_entity_poly.pdbx_seq_one_letter_code
_entity_poly.pdbx_strand_id
1 'polypeptide(L)'
;TDQHLRAHLKANEAPLDSDYHQEATSQDHAAKGLGNSVDFSQLAKAFDAAFDKFDADSVLRPTKISVREETSWVKNYQQTLLSPQEKSFLSQDDKRLEKDSAFDLLEALSRSGAQSIQYSELHVVVAATHRFDSSIIDTVVQSNENPIISVERSALIAASTLHELPVANLLIDQGEQRLATIERHSPLLLEMGTSMKSKVAGAAAGSGHNGKTENDVEPALL
;
A
#
# COMPACT_ATOMS: atom_id res chain seq x y z
N THR A 1 47.78 16.20 -40.68
CA THR A 1 47.73 14.72 -40.78
C THR A 1 46.63 14.21 -39.88
N ASP A 2 45.39 14.65 -40.11
CA ASP A 2 44.28 14.26 -39.22
C ASP A 2 42.91 14.40 -39.91
N GLN A 3 42.86 13.93 -41.16
CA GLN A 3 41.66 13.98 -41.99
C GLN A 3 41.11 12.59 -42.34
N HIS A 4 41.79 11.51 -41.92
CA HIS A 4 41.37 10.12 -42.15
C HIS A 4 40.71 9.45 -40.94
N LEU A 5 40.79 10.00 -39.71
CA LEU A 5 40.17 9.40 -38.52
C LEU A 5 38.72 9.86 -38.27
N ARG A 6 38.25 10.90 -38.97
CA ARG A 6 36.90 11.47 -38.81
C ARG A 6 35.80 10.78 -39.64
N ALA A 7 36.14 9.76 -40.43
CA ALA A 7 35.22 9.10 -41.35
C ALA A 7 34.44 7.91 -40.75
N HIS A 8 34.77 7.45 -39.53
CA HIS A 8 34.11 6.28 -38.92
C HIS A 8 33.13 6.61 -37.77
N LEU A 9 32.86 7.88 -37.48
CA LEU A 9 31.92 8.30 -36.42
C LEU A 9 30.63 8.95 -36.96
N LYS A 10 30.39 8.92 -38.27
CA LYS A 10 29.27 9.60 -38.95
C LYS A 10 28.28 8.66 -39.64
N ALA A 11 28.03 7.50 -39.04
CA ALA A 11 27.06 6.54 -39.55
C ALA A 11 26.28 5.88 -38.41
N ASN A 12 25.51 6.67 -37.65
CA ASN A 12 24.31 6.18 -36.97
C ASN A 12 23.38 7.32 -36.50
N GLU A 13 23.02 8.23 -37.40
CA GLU A 13 21.88 9.12 -37.19
C GLU A 13 20.76 8.68 -38.14
N ALA A 14 19.87 7.84 -37.64
CA ALA A 14 18.53 7.65 -38.17
C ALA A 14 17.53 8.14 -37.11
N PRO A 15 16.47 8.86 -37.49
CA PRO A 15 15.55 9.48 -36.54
C PRO A 15 14.56 8.42 -36.03
N LEU A 16 14.43 8.31 -34.71
CA LEU A 16 13.32 7.57 -34.10
C LEU A 16 12.35 8.59 -33.51
N ASP A 17 11.20 8.64 -34.16
CA ASP A 17 10.04 9.46 -33.85
C ASP A 17 9.57 9.29 -32.40
N SER A 18 9.07 10.42 -31.91
CA SER A 18 8.21 10.62 -30.75
C SER A 18 6.99 9.69 -30.76
N ASP A 19 6.76 9.01 -29.64
CA ASP A 19 5.48 8.95 -28.90
C ASP A 19 5.41 7.65 -28.08
N TYR A 20 5.89 7.71 -26.84
CA TYR A 20 5.56 6.74 -25.80
C TYR A 20 4.69 7.43 -24.74
N HIS A 21 3.44 7.70 -25.12
CA HIS A 21 2.32 7.69 -24.18
C HIS A 21 1.41 6.55 -24.62
N GLN A 22 1.63 5.39 -24.04
CA GLN A 22 0.63 4.33 -24.06
C GLN A 22 0.31 4.01 -22.61
N GLU A 23 -0.94 4.35 -22.25
CA GLU A 23 -1.60 3.93 -21.03
C GLU A 23 -1.34 2.44 -20.80
N ALA A 24 -0.67 2.13 -19.69
CA ALA A 24 -0.66 0.79 -19.15
C ALA A 24 -2.10 0.47 -18.75
N THR A 25 -2.83 -0.12 -19.69
CA THR A 25 -4.08 -0.82 -19.43
C THR A 25 -3.79 -1.83 -18.33
N SER A 26 -4.40 -1.60 -17.18
CA SER A 26 -4.36 -2.50 -16.03
C SER A 26 -4.93 -3.84 -16.46
N GLN A 27 -4.08 -4.77 -16.86
CA GLN A 27 -4.46 -6.15 -17.05
C GLN A 27 -4.65 -6.79 -15.68
N ASP A 28 -5.91 -7.09 -15.36
CA ASP A 28 -6.35 -7.93 -14.25
C ASP A 28 -5.66 -9.29 -14.34
N HIS A 29 -4.48 -9.43 -13.73
CA HIS A 29 -3.96 -10.73 -13.34
C HIS A 29 -4.64 -11.15 -12.04
N ALA A 30 -5.93 -11.48 -12.13
CA ALA A 30 -6.67 -12.16 -11.09
C ALA A 30 -6.16 -13.61 -10.98
N ALA A 31 -4.98 -13.78 -10.40
CA ALA A 31 -4.56 -15.06 -9.85
C ALA A 31 -5.46 -15.35 -8.65
N LYS A 32 -6.53 -16.11 -8.91
CA LYS A 32 -7.44 -16.63 -7.88
C LYS A 32 -6.71 -17.72 -7.08
N GLY A 33 -5.76 -17.29 -6.26
CA GLY A 33 -5.03 -18.13 -5.32
C GLY A 33 -5.90 -18.49 -4.12
N LEU A 34 -5.97 -19.77 -3.80
CA LEU A 34 -6.58 -20.27 -2.56
C LEU A 34 -5.73 -19.85 -1.36
N GLY A 35 -6.28 -19.01 -0.49
CA GLY A 35 -5.68 -18.55 0.76
C GLY A 35 -6.06 -17.09 1.00
N ASN A 36 -6.19 -16.66 2.26
CA ASN A 36 -6.47 -15.27 2.63
C ASN A 36 -5.27 -14.35 2.28
N SER A 37 -4.89 -14.24 1.00
CA SER A 37 -3.81 -13.36 0.54
C SER A 37 -4.35 -11.95 0.41
N VAL A 38 -3.81 -11.02 1.20
CA VAL A 38 -4.13 -9.60 1.13
C VAL A 38 -3.45 -9.01 -0.11
N ASP A 39 -4.24 -8.44 -1.02
CA ASP A 39 -3.72 -7.70 -2.17
C ASP A 39 -3.35 -6.26 -1.77
N PHE A 40 -2.07 -6.06 -1.46
CA PHE A 40 -1.54 -4.74 -1.08
C PHE A 40 -1.60 -3.70 -2.20
N SER A 41 -1.82 -4.10 -3.46
CA SER A 41 -1.96 -3.14 -4.57
C SER A 41 -3.26 -2.33 -4.49
N GLN A 42 -4.30 -2.87 -3.84
CA GLN A 42 -5.56 -2.16 -3.61
C GLN A 42 -5.50 -1.21 -2.40
N LEU A 43 -4.45 -1.29 -1.58
CA LEU A 43 -4.37 -0.54 -0.33
C LEU A 43 -4.42 0.97 -0.57
N ALA A 44 -3.78 1.47 -1.62
CA ALA A 44 -3.86 2.89 -2.00
C ALA A 44 -5.30 3.33 -2.30
N LYS A 45 -6.03 2.56 -3.12
CA LYS A 45 -7.44 2.84 -3.43
C LYS A 45 -8.33 2.74 -2.18
N ALA A 46 -8.03 1.80 -1.29
CA ALA A 46 -8.74 1.65 -0.03
C ALA A 46 -8.53 2.86 0.89
N PHE A 47 -7.30 3.40 0.96
CA PHE A 47 -7.03 4.65 1.66
C PHE A 47 -7.78 5.82 1.02
N ASP A 48 -7.68 6.02 -0.29
CA ASP A 48 -8.36 7.12 -0.97
C ASP A 48 -9.87 7.10 -0.68
N ALA A 49 -10.53 5.94 -0.83
CA ALA A 49 -11.95 5.79 -0.54
C ALA A 49 -12.31 6.01 0.95
N ALA A 50 -11.42 5.63 1.87
CA ALA A 50 -11.62 5.84 3.30
C ALA A 50 -11.46 7.32 3.67
N PHE A 51 -10.43 8.00 3.14
CA PHE A 51 -10.20 9.42 3.40
C PHE A 51 -11.28 10.29 2.75
N ASP A 52 -11.71 9.99 1.52
CA ASP A 52 -12.81 10.72 0.88
C ASP A 52 -14.12 10.64 1.67
N LYS A 53 -14.36 9.51 2.36
CA LYS A 53 -15.59 9.29 3.12
C LYS A 53 -15.53 9.83 4.55
N PHE A 54 -14.39 9.70 5.22
CA PHE A 54 -14.28 9.90 6.66
C PHE A 54 -13.40 11.10 7.07
N ASP A 55 -12.65 11.71 6.14
CA ASP A 55 -11.86 12.91 6.40
C ASP A 55 -12.52 14.16 5.82
N ALA A 56 -13.37 14.81 6.62
CA ALA A 56 -14.10 16.01 6.21
C ALA A 56 -13.19 17.18 5.78
N ASP A 57 -11.99 17.25 6.36
CA ASP A 57 -11.09 18.40 6.19
C ASP A 57 -10.02 18.14 5.10
N SER A 58 -9.95 16.93 4.51
CA SER A 58 -8.96 16.55 3.49
C SER A 58 -7.51 16.93 3.87
N VAL A 59 -7.15 16.75 5.14
CA VAL A 59 -5.88 17.21 5.74
C VAL A 59 -4.71 16.30 5.39
N LEU A 60 -4.98 15.05 5.02
CA LEU A 60 -3.93 14.10 4.69
C LEU A 60 -3.47 14.24 3.23
N ARG A 61 -2.15 14.28 3.02
CA ARG A 61 -1.52 14.32 1.69
C ARG A 61 -0.54 13.16 1.51
N PRO A 62 -0.49 12.51 0.33
CA PRO A 62 0.54 11.53 0.03
C PRO A 62 1.94 12.14 0.13
N THR A 63 2.86 11.44 0.79
CA THR A 63 4.26 11.85 0.90
C THR A 63 5.12 11.05 -0.06
N LYS A 64 5.81 11.73 -0.98
CA LYS A 64 6.80 11.08 -1.83
C LYS A 64 8.08 10.83 -1.03
N ILE A 65 8.43 9.56 -0.84
CA ILE A 65 9.77 9.19 -0.36
C ILE A 65 10.69 9.17 -1.58
N SER A 66 11.68 10.06 -1.59
CA SER A 66 12.72 10.08 -2.62
C SER A 66 14.03 9.61 -2.03
N VAL A 67 14.70 8.68 -2.72
CA VAL A 67 16.09 8.35 -2.44
C VAL A 67 16.94 9.53 -2.90
N ARG A 68 17.75 10.10 -2.01
CA ARG A 68 18.66 11.20 -2.36
C ARG A 68 19.68 10.73 -3.40
N GLU A 69 19.78 11.45 -4.51
CA GLU A 69 20.67 11.10 -5.62
C GLU A 69 22.14 11.22 -5.19
N GLU A 70 22.48 12.23 -4.39
CA GLU A 70 23.85 12.50 -3.96
C GLU A 70 24.35 11.57 -2.85
N THR A 71 23.50 10.68 -2.31
CA THR A 71 23.93 9.74 -1.27
C THR A 71 24.69 8.58 -1.90
N SER A 72 25.98 8.43 -1.56
CA SER A 72 26.80 7.32 -2.02
C SER A 72 26.29 6.00 -1.45
N TRP A 73 25.79 5.12 -2.32
CA TRP A 73 25.43 3.76 -1.94
C TRP A 73 26.66 2.88 -2.01
N VAL A 74 26.86 2.02 -1.01
CA VAL A 74 27.95 1.05 -0.98
C VAL A 74 27.36 -0.33 -1.20
N LYS A 75 27.66 -0.93 -2.35
CA LYS A 75 27.33 -2.32 -2.64
C LYS A 75 28.39 -3.22 -2.02
N ASN A 76 27.95 -4.19 -1.24
CA ASN A 76 28.79 -5.29 -0.79
C ASN A 76 28.49 -6.48 -1.70
N TYR A 77 29.49 -7.06 -2.35
CA TYR A 77 29.29 -8.19 -3.25
C TYR A 77 30.45 -9.18 -3.18
N GLN A 78 30.24 -10.38 -3.73
CA GLN A 78 31.23 -11.45 -3.77
C GLN A 78 31.13 -12.08 -5.16
N GLN A 79 32.22 -12.21 -5.91
CA GLN A 79 32.17 -12.75 -7.27
C GLN A 79 31.79 -14.23 -7.30
N THR A 80 32.26 -14.99 -6.32
CA THR A 80 31.97 -16.41 -6.12
C THR A 80 31.74 -16.70 -4.65
N LEU A 81 31.12 -17.82 -4.30
CA LEU A 81 30.83 -18.17 -2.89
C LEU A 81 32.08 -18.24 -1.99
N LEU A 82 33.27 -18.44 -2.56
CA LEU A 82 34.54 -18.59 -1.82
C LEU A 82 35.49 -17.38 -1.98
N SER A 83 35.17 -16.38 -2.81
CA SER A 83 36.03 -15.20 -2.98
C SER A 83 35.87 -14.21 -1.81
N PRO A 84 36.83 -13.32 -1.52
CA PRO A 84 36.62 -12.29 -0.51
C PRO A 84 35.44 -11.36 -0.88
N GLN A 85 34.78 -10.81 0.14
CA GLN A 85 33.73 -9.81 -0.06
C GLN A 85 34.35 -8.47 -0.47
N GLU A 86 33.83 -7.90 -1.56
CA GLU A 86 34.25 -6.63 -2.14
C GLU A 86 33.20 -5.54 -1.89
N LYS A 87 33.66 -4.29 -1.90
CA LYS A 87 32.80 -3.11 -1.78
C LYS A 87 32.96 -2.24 -3.01
N SER A 88 31.86 -1.77 -3.57
CA SER A 88 31.87 -0.76 -4.63
C SER A 88 30.91 0.38 -4.30
N PHE A 89 31.25 1.58 -4.76
CA PHE A 89 30.35 2.73 -4.70
C PHE A 89 29.48 2.72 -5.95
N LEU A 90 28.18 2.93 -5.78
CA LEU A 90 27.24 3.00 -6.89
C LEU A 90 27.02 4.46 -7.28
N SER A 91 27.27 4.78 -8.55
CA SER A 91 26.83 6.03 -9.18
C SER A 91 25.30 6.04 -9.39
N GLN A 92 24.75 7.16 -9.88
CA GLN A 92 23.32 7.25 -10.19
C GLN A 92 22.89 6.23 -11.25
N ASP A 93 23.67 6.05 -12.31
CA ASP A 93 23.39 5.07 -13.35
C ASP A 93 23.51 3.63 -12.82
N ASP A 94 24.50 3.37 -11.96
CA ASP A 94 24.66 2.05 -11.33
C ASP A 94 23.48 1.70 -10.43
N LYS A 95 22.94 2.67 -9.68
CA LYS A 95 21.74 2.46 -8.85
C LYS A 95 20.54 2.06 -9.70
N ARG A 96 20.36 2.69 -10.86
CA ARG A 96 19.27 2.34 -11.79
C ARG A 96 19.45 0.92 -12.34
N LEU A 97 20.66 0.60 -12.82
CA LEU A 97 20.99 -0.72 -13.33
C LEU A 97 20.83 -1.82 -12.28
N GLU A 98 21.29 -1.57 -11.05
CA GLU A 98 21.16 -2.53 -9.95
C GLU A 98 19.69 -2.74 -9.55
N LYS A 99 18.88 -1.67 -9.56
CA LYS A 99 17.44 -1.75 -9.33
C LYS A 99 16.78 -2.65 -10.38
N ASP A 100 17.05 -2.39 -11.66
CA ASP A 100 16.47 -3.16 -12.77
C ASP A 100 16.88 -4.64 -12.68
N SER A 101 18.16 -4.92 -12.45
CA SER A 101 18.70 -6.28 -12.21
C SER A 101 18.03 -7.00 -11.04
N ALA A 102 17.76 -6.29 -9.92
CA ALA A 102 17.06 -6.86 -8.78
C ALA A 102 15.61 -7.24 -9.11
N PHE A 103 14.91 -6.41 -9.89
CA PHE A 103 13.55 -6.74 -10.35
C PHE A 103 13.53 -7.91 -11.33
N ASP A 104 14.46 -7.97 -12.27
CA ASP A 104 14.60 -9.10 -13.20
C ASP A 104 14.84 -10.42 -12.45
N LEU A 105 15.68 -10.39 -11.40
CA LEU A 105 15.90 -11.55 -10.53
C LEU A 105 14.61 -11.97 -9.81
N LEU A 106 13.85 -11.01 -9.26
CA LEU A 106 12.57 -11.29 -8.60
C LEU A 106 11.54 -11.86 -9.59
N GLU A 107 11.49 -11.37 -10.83
CA GLU A 107 10.64 -11.92 -11.89
C GLU A 107 11.05 -13.35 -12.27
N ALA A 108 12.36 -13.59 -12.43
CA ALA A 108 12.88 -14.92 -12.73
C ALA A 108 12.59 -15.93 -11.60
N LEU A 109 12.80 -15.53 -10.34
CA LEU A 109 12.56 -16.38 -9.17
C LEU A 109 11.06 -16.65 -8.94
N SER A 110 10.22 -15.63 -9.13
CA SER A 110 8.77 -15.77 -9.00
C SER A 110 8.11 -16.39 -10.23
N ARG A 111 8.86 -16.62 -11.33
CA ARG A 111 8.31 -16.99 -12.64
C ARG A 111 7.18 -16.06 -13.05
N SER A 112 7.43 -14.75 -12.94
CA SER A 112 6.45 -13.68 -13.16
C SER A 112 5.18 -13.84 -12.31
N GLY A 113 5.34 -14.26 -11.06
CA GLY A 113 4.25 -14.48 -10.10
C GLY A 113 3.63 -15.88 -10.06
N ALA A 114 4.07 -16.83 -10.90
CA ALA A 114 3.57 -18.21 -10.87
C ALA A 114 4.14 -19.05 -9.70
N GLN A 115 5.24 -18.63 -9.08
CA GLN A 115 5.89 -19.31 -7.96
C GLN A 115 5.93 -18.39 -6.74
N SER A 116 5.47 -18.91 -5.60
CA SER A 116 5.59 -18.23 -4.31
C SER A 116 7.06 -18.11 -3.90
N ILE A 117 7.48 -16.93 -3.45
CA ILE A 117 8.78 -16.74 -2.81
C ILE A 117 8.66 -17.20 -1.35
N GLN A 118 9.36 -18.28 -1.01
CA GLN A 118 9.37 -18.83 0.34
C GLN A 118 10.45 -18.12 1.17
N TYR A 119 10.22 -17.95 2.48
CA TYR A 119 11.16 -17.30 3.41
C TYR A 119 11.50 -15.83 3.09
N SER A 120 10.56 -15.09 2.49
CA SER A 120 10.69 -13.65 2.28
C SER A 120 9.74 -12.87 3.17
N GLU A 121 10.18 -11.68 3.60
CA GLU A 121 9.30 -10.69 4.23
C GLU A 121 9.06 -9.54 3.25
N LEU A 122 7.80 -9.13 3.10
CA LEU A 122 7.42 -7.95 2.34
C LEU A 122 7.10 -6.81 3.30
N HIS A 123 7.89 -5.74 3.23
CA HIS A 123 7.66 -4.52 4.00
C HIS A 123 7.04 -3.47 3.08
N VAL A 124 5.79 -3.08 3.35
CA VAL A 124 5.09 -2.02 2.61
C VAL A 124 5.11 -0.75 3.43
N VAL A 125 5.72 0.32 2.89
CA VAL A 125 5.77 1.62 3.56
C VAL A 125 4.81 2.58 2.86
N VAL A 126 3.80 3.04 3.61
CA VAL A 126 2.87 4.08 3.18
C VAL A 126 3.21 5.35 3.92
N ALA A 127 3.55 6.39 3.18
CA ALA A 127 3.94 7.68 3.75
C ALA A 127 2.89 8.74 3.44
N ALA A 128 2.43 9.41 4.47
CA ALA A 128 1.47 10.50 4.36
C ALA A 128 1.83 11.62 5.33
N THR A 129 1.43 12.85 5.00
CA THR A 129 1.65 14.05 5.81
C THR A 129 0.29 14.64 6.18
N HIS A 130 0.03 14.80 7.47
CA HIS A 130 -1.11 15.58 7.94
C HIS A 130 -0.75 17.08 7.85
N ARG A 131 -1.54 17.85 7.11
CA ARG A 131 -1.40 19.30 6.98
C ARG A 131 -2.57 19.99 7.66
N PHE A 132 -2.25 20.93 8.55
CA PHE A 132 -3.24 21.82 9.12
C PHE A 132 -3.47 23.00 8.16
N ASP A 133 -4.73 23.26 7.83
CA ASP A 133 -5.11 24.41 6.98
C ASP A 133 -5.02 25.75 7.73
N SER A 134 -5.06 25.70 9.06
CA SER A 134 -5.05 26.86 9.94
C SER A 134 -3.77 26.93 10.78
N SER A 135 -3.37 28.13 11.17
CA SER A 135 -2.22 28.29 12.06
C SER A 135 -2.55 27.79 13.47
N ILE A 136 -1.51 27.57 14.29
CA ILE A 136 -1.69 27.18 15.69
C ILE A 136 -2.50 28.23 16.46
N ILE A 137 -2.30 29.52 16.14
CA ILE A 137 -3.03 30.63 16.78
C ILE A 137 -4.51 30.53 16.43
N ASP A 138 -4.85 30.34 15.16
CA ASP A 138 -6.24 30.29 14.71
C ASP A 138 -6.95 29.04 15.26
N THR A 139 -6.24 27.92 15.35
CA THR A 139 -6.81 26.66 15.83
C THR A 139 -7.02 26.67 17.35
N VAL A 140 -5.97 26.99 18.11
CA VAL A 140 -6.00 26.85 19.58
C VAL A 140 -6.57 28.08 20.27
N VAL A 141 -6.31 29.28 19.76
CA VAL A 141 -6.73 30.52 20.43
C VAL A 141 -8.07 31.00 19.89
N GLN A 142 -8.19 31.13 18.57
CA GLN A 142 -9.42 31.67 17.97
C GLN A 142 -10.56 30.65 17.97
N SER A 143 -10.28 29.42 17.57
CA SER A 143 -11.30 28.36 17.46
C SER A 143 -11.44 27.55 18.75
N ASN A 144 -10.46 27.64 19.67
CA ASN A 144 -10.41 26.87 20.92
C ASN A 144 -10.53 25.36 20.66
N GLU A 145 -9.89 24.90 19.59
CA GLU A 145 -9.89 23.50 19.17
C GLU A 145 -8.55 22.83 19.48
N ASN A 146 -8.61 21.56 19.83
CA ASN A 146 -7.41 20.76 20.01
C ASN A 146 -7.00 20.10 18.68
N PRO A 147 -5.88 20.51 18.04
CA PRO A 147 -5.46 19.99 16.74
C PRO A 147 -5.14 18.48 16.77
N ILE A 148 -4.86 17.93 17.96
CA ILE A 148 -4.59 16.50 18.14
C ILE A 148 -5.79 15.66 17.67
N ILE A 149 -7.02 16.15 17.82
CA ILE A 149 -8.23 15.42 17.42
C ILE A 149 -8.27 15.17 15.91
N SER A 150 -7.88 16.17 15.11
CA SER A 150 -7.81 16.01 13.65
C SER A 150 -6.72 15.00 13.23
N VAL A 151 -5.56 15.05 13.88
CA VAL A 151 -4.47 14.08 13.63
C VAL A 151 -4.88 12.67 14.01
N GLU A 152 -5.52 12.51 15.17
CA GLU A 152 -6.02 11.22 15.64
C GLU A 152 -7.07 10.66 14.69
N ARG A 153 -7.99 11.48 14.16
CA ARG A 153 -8.91 11.05 13.11
C ARG A 153 -8.16 10.48 11.90
N SER A 154 -7.19 11.21 11.34
CA SER A 154 -6.41 10.71 10.19
C SER A 154 -5.69 9.39 10.52
N ALA A 155 -5.12 9.28 11.72
CA ALA A 155 -4.42 8.07 12.16
C ALA A 155 -5.38 6.87 12.32
N LEU A 156 -6.58 7.09 12.88
CA LEU A 156 -7.59 6.06 13.04
C LEU A 156 -8.17 5.61 11.70
N ILE A 157 -8.40 6.54 10.76
CA ILE A 157 -8.80 6.19 9.38
C ILE A 157 -7.73 5.29 8.77
N ALA A 158 -6.46 5.66 8.88
CA ALA A 158 -5.37 4.89 8.31
C ALA A 158 -5.24 3.50 8.96
N ALA A 159 -5.22 3.43 10.28
CA ALA A 159 -5.06 2.20 11.03
C ALA A 159 -6.24 1.23 10.81
N SER A 160 -7.47 1.74 10.81
CA SER A 160 -8.67 0.92 10.60
C SER A 160 -8.79 0.44 9.15
N THR A 161 -8.34 1.25 8.17
CA THR A 161 -8.23 0.80 6.77
C THR A 161 -7.16 -0.29 6.61
N LEU A 162 -6.00 -0.14 7.26
CA LEU A 162 -4.89 -1.09 7.16
C LEU A 162 -5.18 -2.43 7.87
N HIS A 163 -5.74 -2.37 9.07
CA HIS A 163 -6.01 -3.55 9.89
C HIS A 163 -7.39 -4.17 9.62
N GLU A 164 -8.24 -3.49 8.84
CA GLU A 164 -9.63 -3.89 8.60
C GLU A 164 -10.44 -4.10 9.90
N LEU A 165 -10.09 -3.37 10.95
CA LEU A 165 -10.72 -3.43 12.26
C LEU A 165 -11.58 -2.19 12.52
N PRO A 166 -12.72 -2.33 13.22
CA PRO A 166 -13.46 -1.19 13.72
C PRO A 166 -12.59 -0.27 14.58
N VAL A 167 -12.80 1.05 14.47
CA VAL A 167 -12.07 2.06 15.25
C VAL A 167 -12.09 1.77 16.75
N ALA A 168 -13.23 1.30 17.29
CA ALA A 168 -13.36 0.95 18.70
C ALA A 168 -12.37 -0.14 19.16
N ASN A 169 -11.95 -1.04 18.26
CA ASN A 169 -11.03 -2.14 18.58
C ASN A 169 -9.56 -1.72 18.49
N LEU A 170 -9.26 -0.54 17.94
CA LEU A 170 -7.89 -0.02 17.83
C LEU A 170 -7.44 0.76 19.05
N LEU A 171 -8.36 1.07 19.96
CA LEU A 171 -8.10 1.85 21.17
C LEU A 171 -7.66 0.90 22.29
N ILE A 172 -6.36 0.90 22.61
CA ILE A 172 -5.76 -0.02 23.59
C ILE A 172 -5.96 0.50 25.03
N ASP A 173 -5.93 1.82 25.24
CA ASP A 173 -6.05 2.46 26.55
C ASP A 173 -7.10 3.58 26.51
N GLN A 174 -7.86 3.76 27.60
CA GLN A 174 -8.92 4.78 27.72
C GLN A 174 -10.06 4.64 26.69
N GLY A 175 -10.33 3.42 26.21
CA GLY A 175 -11.28 3.14 25.13
C GLY A 175 -12.62 3.86 25.28
N GLU A 176 -13.27 3.82 26.44
CA GLU A 176 -14.59 4.46 26.63
C GLU A 176 -14.54 6.00 26.59
N GLN A 177 -13.57 6.63 27.27
CA GLN A 177 -13.44 8.09 27.28
C GLN A 177 -12.97 8.64 25.93
N ARG A 178 -12.05 7.92 25.27
CA ARG A 178 -11.58 8.25 23.92
C ARG A 178 -12.68 8.04 22.90
N LEU A 179 -13.44 6.96 22.99
CA LEU A 179 -14.59 6.70 22.11
C LEU A 179 -15.64 7.81 22.26
N ALA A 180 -15.96 8.25 23.47
CA ALA A 180 -16.87 9.38 23.69
C ALA A 180 -16.35 10.70 23.10
N THR A 181 -15.03 10.90 23.11
CA THR A 181 -14.39 12.06 22.47
C THR A 181 -14.48 11.96 20.94
N ILE A 182 -14.19 10.79 20.38
CA ILE A 182 -14.30 10.52 18.94
C ILE A 182 -15.75 10.67 18.48
N GLU A 183 -16.72 10.14 19.22
CA GLU A 183 -18.14 10.28 18.92
C GLU A 183 -18.56 11.75 18.86
N ARG A 184 -18.06 12.58 19.77
CA ARG A 184 -18.34 14.01 19.80
C ARG A 184 -17.75 14.77 18.61
N HIS A 185 -16.53 14.46 18.21
CA HIS A 185 -15.77 15.25 17.23
C HIS A 185 -15.73 14.65 15.82
N SER A 186 -15.99 13.36 15.67
CA SER A 186 -15.90 12.62 14.40
C SER A 186 -16.82 11.38 14.41
N PRO A 187 -18.14 11.56 14.53
CA PRO A 187 -19.10 10.46 14.69
C PRO A 187 -19.09 9.47 13.51
N LEU A 188 -18.80 9.96 12.30
CA LEU A 188 -18.74 9.14 11.08
C LEU A 188 -17.68 8.02 11.17
N LEU A 189 -16.62 8.20 11.96
CA LEU A 189 -15.58 7.16 12.12
C LEU A 189 -16.12 5.88 12.75
N LEU A 190 -17.17 5.98 13.56
CA LEU A 190 -17.77 4.81 14.22
C LEU A 190 -18.52 3.92 13.22
N GLU A 191 -18.99 4.49 12.11
CA GLU A 191 -19.63 3.75 11.01
C GLU A 191 -18.62 3.00 10.15
N MET A 192 -17.33 3.35 10.21
CA MET A 192 -16.29 2.70 9.42
C MET A 192 -16.15 1.21 9.76
N GLY A 193 -16.35 0.86 11.04
CA GLY A 193 -16.30 -0.53 11.52
C GLY A 193 -17.56 -1.35 11.22
N THR A 194 -18.73 -0.74 11.06
CA THR A 194 -19.98 -1.44 10.75
C THR A 194 -20.08 -1.76 9.26
N SER A 195 -19.60 -0.86 8.39
CA SER A 195 -19.54 -1.07 6.94
C SER A 195 -18.65 -2.27 6.55
N MET A 196 -17.55 -2.50 7.27
CA MET A 196 -16.60 -3.59 6.99
C MET A 196 -17.14 -4.98 7.35
N LYS A 197 -17.92 -5.12 8.44
CA LYS A 197 -18.56 -6.41 8.83
C LYS A 197 -19.53 -6.95 7.76
N SER A 198 -20.22 -6.07 7.02
CA SER A 198 -21.16 -6.50 5.97
C SER A 198 -20.47 -7.16 4.77
N LYS A 199 -19.24 -6.74 4.44
CA LYS A 199 -18.47 -7.25 3.30
C LYS A 199 -17.92 -8.65 3.56
N VAL A 200 -17.57 -8.95 4.82
CA VAL A 200 -17.09 -10.28 5.25
C VAL A 200 -18.25 -11.27 5.39
N ALA A 201 -19.41 -10.83 5.89
CA ALA A 201 -20.59 -11.70 6.02
C ALA A 201 -21.19 -12.14 4.67
N GLY A 202 -21.09 -11.29 3.64
CA GLY A 202 -21.58 -11.61 2.29
C GLY A 202 -20.78 -12.69 1.55
N ALA A 203 -19.51 -12.91 1.93
CA ALA A 203 -18.67 -13.95 1.32
C ALA A 203 -18.93 -15.36 1.89
N ALA A 204 -19.53 -15.46 3.09
CA ALA A 204 -19.79 -16.75 3.76
C ALA A 204 -21.16 -17.37 3.42
N ALA A 205 -22.06 -16.65 2.74
CA ALA A 205 -23.44 -17.10 2.50
C ALA A 205 -23.66 -17.82 1.15
N GLY A 206 -22.60 -18.07 0.38
CA GLY A 206 -22.66 -18.60 -1.00
C GLY A 206 -22.18 -20.05 -1.16
N SER A 207 -22.55 -20.97 -0.27
CA SER A 207 -22.44 -22.41 -0.54
C SER A 207 -23.38 -23.21 0.38
N GLY A 208 -24.62 -23.36 -0.05
CA GLY A 208 -25.62 -24.21 0.60
C GLY A 208 -26.31 -25.07 -0.45
N HIS A 209 -25.65 -26.15 -0.89
CA HIS A 209 -26.26 -27.15 -1.76
C HIS A 209 -27.07 -28.15 -0.93
N ASN A 210 -28.23 -28.51 -1.49
CA ASN A 210 -29.30 -29.36 -0.95
C ASN A 210 -28.84 -30.65 -0.22
N GLY A 211 -29.49 -30.92 0.91
CA GLY A 211 -29.53 -32.23 1.55
C GLY A 211 -30.92 -32.50 2.14
N LYS A 212 -31.78 -33.16 1.34
CA LYS A 212 -33.00 -33.82 1.82
C LYS A 212 -32.67 -34.75 3.00
N THR A 213 -33.38 -34.63 4.11
CA THR A 213 -33.73 -35.80 4.92
C THR A 213 -35.20 -35.69 5.33
N GLU A 214 -35.95 -36.59 4.72
CA GLU A 214 -37.31 -36.99 5.03
C GLU A 214 -37.20 -37.99 6.19
N ASN A 215 -37.91 -37.75 7.28
CA ASN A 215 -38.51 -38.79 8.12
C ASN A 215 -39.43 -38.13 9.15
N ASP A 216 -40.73 -38.27 8.88
CA ASP A 216 -41.81 -38.26 9.84
C ASP A 216 -41.47 -39.13 11.07
N VAL A 217 -41.78 -38.64 12.27
CA VAL A 217 -42.73 -39.24 13.25
C VAL A 217 -42.80 -38.29 14.46
N GLU A 218 -43.86 -37.48 14.53
CA GLU A 218 -44.58 -37.23 15.78
C GLU A 218 -45.77 -38.21 15.82
N PRO A 219 -46.38 -38.58 16.96
CA PRO A 219 -46.59 -37.71 18.13
C PRO A 219 -46.50 -38.41 19.52
N ALA A 220 -46.48 -37.64 20.61
CA ALA A 220 -47.29 -37.93 21.80
C ALA A 220 -47.25 -36.79 22.83
N LEU A 221 -48.45 -36.27 23.08
CA LEU A 221 -48.84 -35.51 24.26
C LEU A 221 -48.47 -36.22 25.57
N LEU A 222 -47.87 -35.49 26.51
CA LEU A 222 -48.29 -35.35 27.91
C LEU A 222 -47.49 -34.22 28.60
#